data_AF-A0A928CKT5-F1
#
_entry.id   AF-A0A928CKT5-F1
#
_cell.length_a   1.000
_cell.length_b   1.000
_cell.length_c   1.000
_cell.angle_alpha   90.00
_cell.angle_beta   90.00
_cell.angle_gamma   90.00
#
_symmetry.space_group_name_H-M   'P 1'
#
loop_
_entity.id
_entity.type
_entity.pdbx_description
1 polymer ?
#
loop_
_entity_poly.entity_id
_entity_poly.type
_entity_poly.pdbx_seq_one_letter_code
_entity_poly.pdbx_strand_id
1 'polypeptide(L)'
;MKAQIYNWHGWCGETEPDRLRAYYLEALAACGFKVLRIAEHYFTPQGYTALFLLAESHFAIHTFPEHSRTYLELSSCVPLPFARFTADFTADTTPNP
;
A
#
# COMPACT_ATOMS: atom_id res chain seq x y z
N MET A 1 -27.20 3.56 1.28
CA MET A 1 -25.74 3.42 1.13
C MET A 1 -25.27 2.59 2.33
N LYS A 2 -24.63 1.43 2.15
CA LYS A 2 -24.09 0.64 3.27
C LYS A 2 -22.68 1.15 3.56
N ALA A 3 -22.36 1.41 4.83
CA ALA A 3 -21.00 1.70 5.24
C ALA A 3 -20.18 0.40 5.16
N GLN A 4 -19.46 0.20 4.06
CA GLN A 4 -18.60 -0.95 3.84
C GLN A 4 -17.23 -0.46 3.41
N ILE A 5 -16.20 -0.97 4.07
CA ILE A 5 -14.80 -0.76 3.72
C ILE A 5 -14.21 -2.11 3.38
N TYR A 6 -13.49 -2.18 2.26
CA TYR A 6 -12.70 -3.31 1.84
C TYR A 6 -11.26 -3.11 2.31
N ASN A 7 -10.67 -4.13 2.89
CA ASN A 7 -9.28 -4.09 3.37
C ASN A 7 -8.49 -5.21 2.72
N TRP A 8 -7.27 -4.87 2.31
CA TRP A 8 -6.27 -5.81 1.84
C TRP A 8 -4.94 -5.44 2.50
N HIS A 9 -4.15 -6.46 2.80
CA HIS A 9 -2.77 -6.26 3.23
C HIS A 9 -1.89 -7.36 2.64
N GLY A 10 -0.60 -7.07 2.51
CA GLY A 10 0.36 -8.00 1.96
C GLY A 10 1.80 -7.63 2.29
N TRP A 11 2.69 -8.59 2.07
CA TRP A 11 4.13 -8.40 2.20
C TRP A 11 4.80 -8.43 0.84
N CYS A 12 5.85 -7.63 0.66
CA CYS A 12 6.77 -7.75 -0.47
C CYS A 12 8.23 -7.64 -0.02
N GLY A 13 9.16 -8.10 -0.86
CA GLY A 13 10.60 -8.11 -0.56
C GLY A 13 11.36 -6.84 -0.94
N GLU A 14 10.70 -5.86 -1.58
CA GLU A 14 11.31 -4.58 -1.91
C GLU A 14 11.28 -3.67 -0.68
N THR A 15 12.38 -2.97 -0.40
CA THR A 15 12.52 -2.09 0.78
C THR A 15 13.03 -0.70 0.43
N GLU A 16 13.36 -0.43 -0.84
CA GLU A 16 13.81 0.88 -1.30
C GLU A 16 12.63 1.87 -1.40
N PRO A 17 12.64 2.97 -0.61
CA PRO A 17 11.52 3.91 -0.52
C PRO A 17 11.08 4.48 -1.87
N ASP A 18 12.04 4.93 -2.69
CA ASP A 18 11.74 5.59 -3.96
C ASP A 18 11.13 4.62 -4.98
N ARG A 19 11.61 3.36 -5.00
CA ARG A 19 11.07 2.32 -5.88
C ARG A 19 9.65 1.94 -5.47
N LEU A 20 9.41 1.73 -4.18
CA LEU A 20 8.08 1.42 -3.64
C LEU A 20 7.09 2.55 -3.94
N ARG A 21 7.49 3.80 -3.65
CA ARG A 21 6.65 4.96 -3.85
C ARG A 21 6.25 5.13 -5.31
N ALA A 22 7.22 5.10 -6.23
CA ALA A 22 6.95 5.26 -7.65
C ALA A 22 6.04 4.14 -8.18
N TYR A 23 6.37 2.89 -7.84
CA TYR A 23 5.62 1.72 -8.27
C TYR A 23 4.16 1.76 -7.80
N TYR A 24 3.92 2.00 -6.51
CA TYR A 24 2.55 2.01 -5.99
C TYR A 24 1.75 3.24 -6.41
N LEU A 25 2.40 4.38 -6.66
CA LEU A 25 1.73 5.54 -7.25
C LEU A 25 1.15 5.20 -8.63
N GLU A 26 1.93 4.53 -9.48
CA GLU A 26 1.50 4.10 -10.81
C GLU A 26 0.45 2.99 -10.73
N ALA A 27 0.65 1.98 -9.88
CA ALA A 27 -0.28 0.86 -9.72
C ALA A 27 -1.66 1.33 -9.22
N LEU A 28 -1.70 2.23 -8.22
CA LEU A 28 -2.95 2.80 -7.73
C LEU A 28 -3.68 3.57 -8.82
N ALA A 29 -2.97 4.39 -9.60
CA ALA A 29 -3.54 5.13 -10.71
C ALA A 29 -4.09 4.20 -11.80
N ALA A 30 -3.36 3.15 -12.17
CA ALA A 30 -3.78 2.14 -13.15
C ALA A 30 -5.04 1.38 -12.71
N CYS A 31 -5.18 1.10 -11.41
CA CYS A 31 -6.38 0.48 -10.84
C CYS A 31 -7.59 1.42 -10.82
N GLY A 32 -7.39 2.72 -11.00
CA GLY A 32 -8.42 3.75 -11.00
C GLY A 32 -8.59 4.48 -9.66
N PHE A 33 -7.62 4.35 -8.74
CA PHE A 33 -7.60 5.17 -7.54
C PHE A 33 -7.13 6.59 -7.84
N LYS A 34 -7.71 7.55 -7.13
CA LYS A 34 -7.26 8.95 -7.15
C LYS A 34 -6.47 9.24 -5.88
N VAL A 35 -5.16 9.42 -6.03
CA VAL A 35 -4.28 9.87 -4.95
C VAL A 35 -4.43 11.38 -4.76
N LEU A 36 -4.75 11.82 -3.55
CA LEU A 36 -4.91 13.22 -3.17
C LEU A 36 -3.64 13.81 -2.56
N ARG A 37 -2.92 13.01 -1.78
CA ARG A 37 -1.68 13.40 -1.09
C ARG A 37 -0.87 12.16 -0.75
N ILE A 38 0.44 12.33 -0.69
CA ILE A 38 1.37 11.35 -0.13
C ILE A 38 2.05 12.01 1.07
N ALA A 39 2.04 11.34 2.22
CA ALA A 39 2.77 11.74 3.41
C ALA A 39 3.85 10.68 3.70
N GLU A 40 5.09 11.12 3.90
CA GLU A 40 6.26 10.24 3.89
C GLU A 40 7.13 10.54 5.12
N HIS A 41 7.72 9.49 5.70
CA HIS A 41 8.65 9.61 6.81
C HIS A 41 9.77 8.57 6.70
N TYR A 42 11.02 9.02 6.88
CA TYR A 42 12.22 8.19 6.88
C TYR A 42 12.72 8.08 8.32
N PHE A 43 12.76 6.85 8.83
CA PHE A 43 13.19 6.55 10.19
C PHE A 43 14.72 6.37 10.27
N THR A 44 15.27 6.59 11.46
CA THR A 44 16.68 6.35 11.79
C THR A 44 16.79 5.15 12.73
N PRO A 45 17.72 4.19 12.53
CA PRO A 45 18.77 4.16 11.51
C PRO A 45 18.30 3.80 10.09
N GLN A 46 17.13 3.19 9.97
CA GLN A 46 16.52 2.79 8.70
C GLN A 46 15.01 2.62 8.87
N GLY A 47 14.31 2.45 7.76
CA GLY A 47 12.86 2.28 7.71
C GLY A 47 12.16 3.48 7.08
N TYR A 48 11.01 3.23 6.50
CA TYR A 48 10.25 4.18 5.71
C TYR A 48 8.76 3.89 5.88
N THR A 49 7.97 4.95 6.02
CA THR A 49 6.52 4.86 5.98
C THR A 49 5.98 5.88 5.01
N ALA A 50 5.08 5.44 4.14
CA ALA A 50 4.33 6.30 3.25
C ALA A 50 2.84 6.05 3.38
N LEU A 51 2.07 7.13 3.46
CA LEU A 51 0.62 7.12 3.46
C LEU A 51 0.11 7.88 2.23
N PHE A 52 -0.56 7.15 1.35
CA PHE A 52 -1.26 7.65 0.19
C PHE A 52 -2.71 7.91 0.60
N LEU A 53 -3.07 9.18 0.75
CA LEU A 53 -4.45 9.58 0.93
C LEU A 53 -5.19 9.40 -0.40
N LEU A 54 -6.16 8.49 -0.42
CA LEU A 54 -7.01 8.25 -1.59
C LEU A 54 -8.29 9.07 -1.45
N ALA A 55 -8.94 9.38 -2.58
CA ALA A 55 -10.23 10.07 -2.56
C ALA A 55 -11.28 9.34 -1.70
N GLU A 56 -11.17 8.02 -1.58
CA GLU A 56 -12.11 7.17 -0.85
C GLU A 56 -11.40 6.13 0.03
N SER A 57 -10.52 6.60 0.93
CA SER A 57 -9.81 5.90 2.05
C SER A 57 -8.29 6.16 2.03
N HIS A 58 -7.42 5.13 1.98
CA HIS A 58 -5.96 5.28 2.01
C HIS A 58 -5.23 3.98 1.59
N PHE A 59 -3.96 4.14 1.23
CA PHE A 59 -2.98 3.07 1.06
C PHE A 59 -1.72 3.39 1.87
N ALA A 60 -1.16 2.41 2.57
CA ALA A 60 0.00 2.58 3.43
C ALA A 60 1.12 1.59 3.09
N ILE A 61 2.36 2.07 3.24
CA ILE A 61 3.60 1.31 3.06
C ILE A 61 4.39 1.43 4.36
N HIS A 62 4.88 0.31 4.87
CA HIS A 62 5.79 0.26 6.02
C HIS A 62 6.96 -0.67 5.69
N THR A 63 8.16 -0.13 5.56
CA THR A 63 9.35 -0.95 5.26
C THR A 63 10.04 -1.37 6.55
N PHE A 64 10.51 -2.61 6.58
CA PHE A 64 11.37 -3.19 7.60
C PHE A 64 12.65 -3.70 6.92
N PRO A 65 13.61 -2.82 6.57
CA PRO A 65 14.80 -3.21 5.80
C PRO A 65 15.64 -4.30 6.49
N GLU A 66 15.63 -4.36 7.82
CA GLU A 66 16.32 -5.36 8.64
C GLU A 66 15.76 -6.77 8.44
N HIS A 67 14.51 -6.87 7.98
CA HIS A 67 13.85 -8.13 7.63
C HIS A 67 13.75 -8.32 6.11
N SER A 68 14.31 -7.40 5.30
CA SER A 68 14.15 -7.36 3.84
C SER A 68 12.68 -7.45 3.40
N ARG A 69 11.80 -6.77 4.12
CA ARG A 69 10.34 -6.87 3.93
C ARG A 69 9.67 -5.51 4.02
N THR A 70 8.58 -5.38 3.29
CA THR A 70 7.67 -4.24 3.36
C THR A 70 6.26 -4.74 3.54
N TYR A 71 5.56 -4.16 4.51
CA TYR A 71 4.14 -4.34 4.74
C TYR A 71 3.36 -3.28 3.97
N LEU A 72 2.29 -3.72 3.33
CA LEU A 72 1.42 -2.91 2.48
C LEU A 72 0.00 -3.08 2.98
N GLU A 73 -0.75 -1.99 3.03
CA GLU A 73 -2.16 -1.99 3.42
C GLU A 73 -2.97 -1.10 2.48
N LEU A 74 -4.08 -1.63 1.98
CA LEU A 74 -5.06 -0.91 1.17
C LEU A 74 -6.41 -1.00 1.86
N SER A 75 -6.95 0.16 2.26
CA SER A 75 -8.38 0.30 2.49
C SER A 75 -9.04 0.87 1.23
N SER A 76 -10.32 0.57 1.01
CA SER A 76 -11.11 1.17 -0.07
C SER A 76 -12.60 1.18 0.27
N CYS A 77 -13.29 2.28 -0.03
CA CYS A 77 -14.76 2.31 -0.03
C CYS A 77 -15.36 1.90 -1.40
N VAL A 78 -14.53 1.86 -2.46
CA VAL A 78 -14.96 1.49 -3.82
C VAL A 78 -14.54 0.07 -4.20
N PRO A 79 -15.49 -0.80 -4.58
CA PRO A 79 -15.21 -2.21 -4.84
C PRO A 79 -14.43 -2.44 -6.13
N LEU A 80 -14.66 -1.65 -7.20
CA LEU A 80 -14.08 -1.93 -8.51
C LEU A 80 -12.55 -1.66 -8.55
N PRO A 81 -12.03 -0.48 -8.12
CA PRO A 81 -10.59 -0.26 -8.02
C PRO A 81 -9.91 -1.21 -7.04
N PHE A 82 -10.59 -1.53 -5.93
CA PHE A 82 -10.10 -2.52 -4.96
C PHE A 82 -9.93 -3.90 -5.59
N ALA A 83 -10.96 -4.41 -6.28
CA ALA A 83 -10.91 -5.71 -6.93
C ALA A 83 -9.79 -5.79 -7.98
N ARG A 84 -9.57 -4.72 -8.76
CA ARG A 84 -8.46 -4.61 -9.72
C ARG A 84 -7.12 -4.73 -9.01
N PHE A 85 -6.92 -3.95 -7.95
CA PHE A 85 -5.68 -4.00 -7.18
C PHE A 85 -5.42 -5.40 -6.60
N THR A 86 -6.40 -5.99 -5.94
CA THR A 86 -6.22 -7.31 -5.31
C THR A 86 -6.04 -8.45 -6.31
N ALA A 87 -6.40 -8.25 -7.59
CA ALA A 87 -6.17 -9.25 -8.64
C ALA A 87 -4.71 -9.30 -9.08
N ASP A 88 -4.03 -8.15 -9.10
CA ASP A 88 -2.63 -8.02 -9.51
C ASP A 88 -1.67 -8.25 -8.33
N PHE A 89 -2.11 -7.99 -7.10
CA PHE A 89 -1.33 -8.14 -5.88
C PHE A 89 -1.82 -9.31 -5.04
N THR A 90 -1.24 -10.48 -5.25
CA THR A 90 -1.46 -11.62 -4.36
C THR A 90 -0.85 -11.31 -3.01
N ALA A 91 -1.67 -11.31 -1.95
CA ALA A 91 -1.15 -11.20 -0.60
C ALA A 91 -0.20 -12.38 -0.33
N ASP A 92 1.06 -12.10 0.00
CA ASP A 92 1.87 -13.08 0.68
C ASP A 92 1.26 -13.27 2.09
N THR A 93 0.55 -14.38 2.27
CA THR A 93 -0.12 -14.73 3.52
C THR A 93 0.83 -15.34 4.53
N THR A 94 2.15 -15.34 4.29
CA THR A 94 3.09 -15.80 5.32
C THR A 94 2.93 -14.92 6.56
N PRO A 95 2.54 -15.51 7.71
CA PRO A 95 2.53 -14.76 8.95
C PRO A 95 3.97 -14.32 9.23
N ASN A 96 4.17 -13.03 9.50
CA ASN A 96 5.44 -12.56 10.04
C ASN A 96 5.58 -13.13 11.48
N PRO A 97 6.80 -13.50 11.93
CA PRO A 97 7.03 -14.06 13.26
C PRO A 97 6.61 -13.14 14.41
#